data_AF-A0A7V2AE54-F1
#
_entry.id   AF-A0A7V2AE54-F1
#
_cell.length_a   1.000
_cell.length_b   1.000
_cell.length_c   1.000
_cell.angle_alpha   90.00
_cell.angle_beta   90.00
_cell.angle_gamma   90.00
#
_symmetry.space_group_name_H-M   'P 1'
#
loop_
_entity.id
_entity.type
_entity.pdbx_description
1 polymer ?
#
loop_
_entity_poly.entity_id
_entity_poly.type
_entity_poly.pdbx_seq_one_letter_code
_entity_poly.pdbx_strand_id
1 'polypeptide(L)' 'MDGNGRWAERRGMSRVEGHKRGKDSVRTIVEATRKLGIPYLSLFAFSTENWDRPHREVNALMSLLRRYLRTWLC' A
#
# COMPACT_ATOMS: atom_id res chain seq x y z
N MET A 1 1.35 4.85 0.46
CA MET A 1 2.51 5.60 -0.10
C MET A 1 2.26 5.93 -1.55
N ASP A 2 2.56 7.17 -1.93
CA ASP A 2 2.30 7.70 -3.28
C ASP A 2 3.30 7.17 -4.32
N GLY A 3 2.92 7.21 -5.59
CA GLY A 3 3.80 6.89 -6.72
C GLY A 3 3.81 5.41 -7.16
N ASN A 4 3.08 4.52 -6.49
CA ASN A 4 2.97 3.11 -6.90
C ASN A 4 2.47 2.94 -8.34
N GLY A 5 1.47 3.72 -8.75
CA GLY A 5 0.96 3.72 -10.12
C GLY A 5 2.00 4.18 -11.14
N ARG A 6 2.66 5.32 -10.88
CA ARG A 6 3.75 5.85 -11.73
C ARG A 6 4.94 4.90 -11.83
N TRP A 7 5.27 4.21 -10.72
CA TRP A 7 6.35 3.22 -10.70
C TRP A 7 6.06 2.02 -11.61
N ALA A 8 4.81 1.57 -11.64
CA ALA A 8 4.35 0.48 -12.49
C ALA A 8 4.28 0.89 -13.96
N GLU A 9 3.72 2.07 -14.25
CA GLU A 9 3.62 2.64 -15.59
C GLU A 9 4.99 2.76 -16.27
N ARG A 10 5.99 3.28 -15.58
CA ARG A 10 7.39 3.35 -16.07
C ARG A 10 8.02 2.00 -16.36
N ARG A 11 7.40 0.89 -15.95
CA ARG A 11 7.87 -0.48 -16.15
C ARG A 11 6.94 -1.31 -17.04
N GLY A 12 5.94 -0.69 -17.66
CA GLY A 12 4.92 -1.39 -18.45
C GLY A 12 4.08 -2.38 -17.63
N MET A 13 4.00 -2.17 -16.31
CA MET A 13 3.30 -3.06 -15.38
C MET A 13 1.91 -2.52 -15.03
N SER A 14 1.02 -3.42 -14.60
CA SER A 14 -0.29 -3.04 -14.09
C SER A 14 -0.16 -2.17 -12.83
N ARG A 15 -1.12 -1.25 -12.59
CA ARG A 15 -1.16 -0.46 -11.35
C ARG A 15 -1.21 -1.35 -10.10
N VAL A 16 -1.89 -2.51 -10.20
CA VAL A 16 -1.97 -3.52 -9.13
C VAL A 16 -0.58 -4.03 -8.74
N GLU A 17 0.32 -4.23 -9.71
CA GLU A 17 1.70 -4.65 -9.45
C GLU A 17 2.49 -3.57 -8.73
N GLY A 18 2.26 -2.30 -9.06
CA GLY A 18 2.78 -1.17 -8.28
C GLY A 18 2.31 -1.19 -6.84
N HIS A 19 1.02 -1.48 -6.60
CA HIS A 19 0.48 -1.59 -5.24
C HIS A 19 0.99 -2.82 -4.48
N LYS A 20 1.28 -3.93 -5.17
CA LYS A 20 1.98 -5.09 -4.57
C LYS A 20 3.40 -4.72 -4.17
N ARG A 21 4.16 -3.99 -4.99
CA ARG A 21 5.49 -3.46 -4.63
C ARG A 21 5.42 -2.54 -3.41
N GLY A 22 4.36 -1.73 -3.31
CA GLY A 22 4.08 -0.89 -2.15
C GLY A 22 4.05 -1.67 -0.83
N LYS A 23 3.73 -2.97 -0.84
CA LYS A 23 3.83 -3.89 0.30
C LYS A 23 5.18 -3.83 0.98
N ASP A 24 6.22 -4.05 0.17
CA ASP A 24 7.55 -4.35 0.65
C ASP A 24 8.19 -3.09 1.22
N SER A 25 7.82 -1.94 0.65
CA SER A 25 8.22 -0.65 1.18
C SER A 25 7.52 -0.34 2.52
N VAL A 26 6.22 -0.66 2.65
CA VAL A 26 5.51 -0.55 3.94
C VAL A 26 6.14 -1.47 5.00
N ARG A 27 6.44 -2.72 4.64
CA ARG A 27 7.16 -3.67 5.51
C ARG A 27 8.44 -3.06 6.08
N THR A 28 9.29 -2.59 5.16
CA THR A 28 10.61 -2.07 5.50
C THR A 28 10.50 -0.91 6.48
N ILE A 29 9.54 0.00 6.26
CA ILE A 29 9.33 1.16 7.14
C ILE A 29 8.82 0.70 8.51
N VAL A 30 7.83 -0.20 8.58
CA VAL A 30 7.32 -0.72 9.86
C VAL A 30 8.42 -1.39 10.68
N GLU A 31 9.24 -2.23 10.04
CA GLU A 31 10.36 -2.91 10.69
C GLU A 31 11.43 -1.92 11.15
N ALA A 32 11.74 -0.89 10.35
CA ALA A 32 12.69 0.16 10.71
C ALA A 32 12.18 1.02 11.88
N THR A 33 10.93 1.46 11.83
CA THR A 33 10.25 2.19 12.91
C THR A 33 10.35 1.43 14.23
N ARG A 34 10.09 0.12 14.21
CA ARG A 34 10.23 -0.74 15.39
C ARG A 34 11.66 -0.79 15.91
N LYS A 35 12.64 -0.97 15.02
CA LYS A 35 14.08 -1.01 15.39
C LYS A 35 14.57 0.31 15.98
N LEU A 36 14.02 1.43 15.53
CA LEU A 36 14.35 2.77 16.00
C LEU A 36 13.59 3.17 17.28
N GLY A 37 12.71 2.33 17.81
CA GLY A 37 11.93 2.64 19.00
C GLY A 37 10.89 3.75 18.80
N ILE A 38 10.47 4.01 17.56
CA ILE A 38 9.45 5.02 17.27
C ILE A 38 8.08 4.47 17.69
N PRO A 39 7.37 5.13 18.63
CA PRO A 39 6.19 4.56 19.26
C PRO A 39 4.94 4.57 18.37
N TYR A 40 4.87 5.47 17.38
CA TYR A 40 3.72 5.63 16.50
C TYR A 40 4.14 5.81 15.05
N LEU A 41 3.47 5.10 14.13
CA LEU A 41 3.61 5.23 12.69
C LEU A 41 2.24 5.28 12.05
N SER A 42 1.92 6.39 11.41
CA SER A 42 0.67 6.58 10.65
C SER A 42 0.96 6.43 9.17
N LEU A 43 0.32 5.46 8.51
CA LEU A 43 0.46 5.23 7.08
C LEU A 43 -0.82 5.61 6.34
N PHE A 44 -0.71 6.57 5.43
CA PHE A 44 -1.84 6.96 4.58
C PHE A 44 -2.00 5.97 3.42
N ALA A 45 -2.96 5.06 3.58
CA ALA A 45 -3.21 3.95 2.65
C ALA A 45 -4.34 4.24 1.65
N PHE A 46 -5.35 5.02 2.06
CA PHE A 46 -6.54 5.31 1.27
C PHE A 46 -7.16 6.64 1.73
N SER A 47 -7.56 7.50 0.78
CA SER A 47 -8.22 8.79 1.04
C SER A 47 -9.70 8.77 0.64
N THR A 48 -10.45 9.79 1.04
CA THR A 48 -11.84 10.03 0.60
C THR A 48 -11.95 10.17 -0.92
N GLU A 49 -11.00 10.86 -1.55
CA GLU A 49 -10.95 11.09 -3.00
C GLU A 49 -10.59 9.80 -3.77
N ASN A 50 -10.10 8.75 -3.10
CA ASN A 50 -9.84 7.48 -3.76
C ASN A 50 -11.13 6.72 -4.10
N TRP A 51 -12.28 7.12 -3.54
CA TRP A 51 -13.59 6.59 -3.91
C TRP A 51 -14.01 7.01 -5.33
N ASP A 52 -13.49 8.12 -5.85
CA ASP A 52 -13.79 8.60 -7.21
C ASP A 52 -13.08 7.78 -8.31
N ARG A 53 -12.22 6.83 -7.93
CA ARG A 53 -11.54 5.93 -8.87
C ARG A 53 -12.51 4.85 -9.38
N PRO A 54 -12.21 4.22 -10.54
CA PRO A 54 -13.03 3.13 -11.05
C PRO A 54 -13.25 2.02 -10.00
N HIS A 55 -14.51 1.56 -9.83
CA HIS A 55 -14.89 0.56 -8.81
C HIS A 55 -13.99 -0.67 -8.79
N ARG A 56 -13.53 -1.14 -9.96
CA ARG A 56 -12.60 -2.28 -10.07
C ARG A 56 -11.26 -2.01 -9.38
N GLU A 57 -10.72 -0.80 -9.51
CA GLU A 57 -9.48 -0.40 -8.84
C GLU A 57 -9.68 -0.31 -7.33
N VAL A 58 -10.76 0.33 -6.88
CA VAL A 58 -11.09 0.44 -5.45
C VAL A 58 -11.23 -0.94 -4.80
N ASN A 59 -11.97 -1.86 -5.44
CA ASN A 59 -12.14 -3.23 -4.95
C ASN A 59 -10.82 -4.01 -4.88
N ALA A 60 -9.92 -3.82 -5.85
CA ALA A 60 -8.59 -4.42 -5.81
C ALA A 60 -7.75 -3.87 -4.65
N LEU A 61 -7.78 -2.54 -4.42
CA LEU A 61 -7.08 -1.88 -3.32
C LEU A 61 -7.59 -2.36 -1.95
N MET A 62 -8.90 -2.43 -1.76
CA MET A 62 -9.50 -2.90 -0.50
C MET A 62 -9.20 -4.38 -0.24
N SER A 63 -9.20 -5.21 -1.28
CA SER A 63 -8.84 -6.63 -1.16
C SER A 63 -7.37 -6.82 -0.81
N LEU A 64 -6.49 -5.99 -1.38
CA LEU A 64 -5.09 -5.93 -0.98
C LEU A 64 -4.97 -5.53 0.49
N LEU A 65 -5.63 -4.45 0.92
CA LEU A 65 -5.63 -3.96 2.31
C LEU A 65 -6.06 -5.05 3.30
N ARG A 66 -7.16 -5.75 3.04
CA ARG A 66 -7.62 -6.88 3.88
C ARG A 66 -6.56 -7.95 4.03
N ARG A 67 -5.88 -8.31 2.92
CA ARG A 67 -4.79 -9.29 2.95
C ARG A 67 -3.61 -8.79 3.78
N TYR A 68 -3.27 -7.51 3.71
CA TYR A 68 -2.25 -6.94 4.60
C TYR A 68 -2.63 -7.05 6.06
N LEU A 69 -3.81 -6.59 6.46
CA LEU A 69 -4.18 -6.64 7.88
C LEU A 69 -4.16 -8.07 8.43
N ARG A 70 -4.56 -9.06 7.62
CA ARG A 70 -4.62 -10.46 8.04
C ARG A 70 -3.26 -11.17 8.12
N THR A 71 -2.28 -10.80 7.31
CA THR A 71 -0.95 -11.47 7.29
C THR A 71 0.07 -10.78 8.21
N TRP A 72 -0.21 -9.57 8.70
CA TRP A 72 0.76 -8.72 9.39
C TRP A 72 0.47 -8.51 10.88
N LEU A 73 -0.75 -8.81 11.34
CA LEU A 73 -1.18 -8.70 12.74
C LEU A 73 -1.16 -10.04 13.49
N CYS A 74 -0.76 -11.14 12.83
CA CYS A 74 -0.52 -12.45 13.43
C CYS A 74 0.92 -12.86 13.16
#